data_AF-A0A8J9X6M5-F1
#
_entry.id   AF-A0A8J9X6M5-F1
#
_cell.length_a   1.000
_cell.length_b   1.000
_cell.length_c   1.000
_cell.angle_alpha   90.00
_cell.angle_beta   90.00
_cell.angle_gamma   90.00
#
_symmetry.space_group_name_H-M   'P 1'
#
loop_
_entity.id
_entity.type
_entity.pdbx_description
1 polymer ?
#
loop_
_entity_poly.entity_id
_entity_poly.type
_entity_poly.pdbx_seq_one_letter_code
_entity_poly.pdbx_strand_id
1 'polypeptide(L)'
;MGDNKDELDQQIEMFKVKKLMKNLEAARGNGTSMISLIIPPGDQISRVNKMLSDEYGTASNIKSRVNRLSVLSAITSTQQRLKLYNKCPKN
;
A
#
# COMPACT_ATOMS: atom_id res chain seq x y z
N MET A 1 -34.08 -0.46 -13.91
CA MET A 1 -33.09 -1.46 -14.39
C MET A 1 -31.65 -0.96 -14.19
N GLY A 2 -31.35 -0.29 -13.08
CA GLY A 2 -29.99 0.15 -12.72
C GLY A 2 -29.40 -0.63 -11.54
N ASP A 3 -30.27 -1.14 -10.67
CA ASP A 3 -29.92 -1.60 -9.32
C ASP A 3 -29.13 -2.92 -9.30
N ASN A 4 -29.36 -3.81 -10.26
CA ASN A 4 -28.63 -5.10 -10.32
C ASN A 4 -27.15 -4.98 -10.66
N LYS A 5 -26.70 -3.90 -11.33
CA LYS A 5 -25.29 -3.76 -11.72
C LYS A 5 -24.42 -3.31 -10.55
N ASP A 6 -24.91 -2.38 -9.73
CA ASP A 6 -24.20 -1.88 -8.56
C ASP A 6 -24.07 -2.96 -7.46
N GLU A 7 -25.10 -3.79 -7.26
CA GLU A 7 -25.03 -4.94 -6.35
C GLU A 7 -24.02 -6.00 -6.81
N LEU A 8 -23.94 -6.26 -8.11
CA LEU A 8 -22.96 -7.15 -8.71
C LEU A 8 -21.53 -6.62 -8.55
N ASP A 9 -21.32 -5.33 -8.78
CA ASP A 9 -20.02 -4.69 -8.61
C ASP A 9 -19.57 -4.69 -7.14
N GLN A 10 -20.47 -4.44 -6.18
CA GLN A 10 -20.18 -4.57 -4.75
C GLN A 10 -19.84 -6.01 -4.34
N GLN A 11 -20.55 -7.01 -4.85
CA GLN A 11 -20.23 -8.42 -4.60
C GLN A 11 -18.86 -8.82 -5.18
N ILE A 12 -18.52 -8.30 -6.37
CA ILE A 12 -17.21 -8.50 -7.00
C ILE A 12 -16.10 -7.82 -6.19
N GLU A 13 -16.30 -6.61 -5.69
CA GLU A 13 -15.35 -5.92 -4.82
C GLU A 13 -15.13 -6.68 -3.51
N MET A 14 -16.21 -7.14 -2.86
CA MET A 14 -16.11 -7.93 -1.64
C MET A 14 -15.33 -9.24 -1.88
N PHE A 15 -15.53 -9.88 -3.03
CA PHE A 15 -14.78 -11.08 -3.41
C PHE A 15 -13.30 -10.76 -3.68
N LYS A 16 -12.99 -9.65 -4.37
CA LYS A 16 -11.61 -9.20 -4.61
C LYS A 16 -10.90 -8.91 -3.30
N VAL A 17 -11.54 -8.23 -2.35
CA VAL A 17 -10.97 -7.94 -1.02
C VAL A 17 -10.69 -9.23 -0.26
N LYS A 18 -11.66 -10.16 -0.19
CA LYS A 18 -11.45 -11.46 0.47
C LYS A 18 -10.31 -12.26 -0.15
N LYS A 19 -10.20 -12.26 -1.49
CA LYS A 19 -9.12 -12.93 -2.21
C LYS A 19 -7.76 -12.25 -1.95
N LEU A 20 -7.73 -10.93 -1.89
CA LEU A 20 -6.52 -10.17 -1.58
C LEU A 20 -6.01 -10.49 -0.18
N MET A 21 -6.90 -10.54 0.82
CA MET A 21 -6.55 -10.91 2.20
C MET A 21 -5.95 -12.31 2.27
N LYS A 22 -6.58 -13.30 1.61
CA LYS A 22 -6.07 -14.67 1.56
C LYS A 22 -4.69 -14.76 0.90
N ASN A 23 -4.46 -13.97 -0.16
CA ASN A 23 -3.17 -13.92 -0.84
C ASN A 23 -2.10 -13.25 0.03
N LEU A 24 -2.45 -12.21 0.79
CA LEU A 24 -1.56 -11.53 1.72
C LEU A 24 -1.19 -12.41 2.92
N GLU A 25 -2.13 -13.18 3.46
CA GLU A 25 -1.86 -14.18 4.52
C GLU A 25 -0.94 -15.30 4.03
N ALA A 26 -1.12 -15.73 2.78
CA ALA A 26 -0.26 -16.74 2.17
C ALA A 26 1.13 -16.19 1.79
N ALA A 27 1.27 -14.88 1.62
CA ALA A 27 2.55 -14.25 1.30
C ALA A 27 3.49 -14.30 2.50
N ARG A 28 4.44 -15.24 2.47
CA ARG A 28 5.55 -15.28 3.44
C ARG A 28 6.79 -14.62 2.85
N GLY A 29 7.15 -13.46 3.40
CA GLY A 29 8.42 -12.79 3.13
C GLY A 29 9.52 -13.24 4.09
N ASN A 30 10.77 -13.28 3.62
CA ASN A 30 11.93 -13.55 4.48
C ASN A 30 12.32 -12.26 5.23
N GLY A 31 11.69 -11.99 6.38
CA GLY A 31 11.91 -10.79 7.19
C GLY A 31 11.13 -9.56 6.72
N THR A 32 11.74 -8.37 6.79
CA THR A 32 11.14 -7.05 6.47
C THR A 32 11.10 -6.78 4.95
N SER A 33 10.35 -7.60 4.21
CA SER A 33 10.32 -7.55 2.74
C SER A 33 8.99 -7.05 2.17
N MET A 34 8.03 -6.72 3.04
CA MET A 34 6.70 -6.25 2.63
C MET A 34 6.36 -4.96 3.37
N ILE A 35 5.84 -4.00 2.63
CA ILE A 35 5.34 -2.72 3.14
C ILE A 35 3.87 -2.62 2.75
N SER A 36 3.00 -2.43 3.74
CA SER A 36 1.58 -2.18 3.55
C SER A 36 1.26 -0.77 4.03
N LEU A 37 0.72 0.06 3.13
CA LEU A 37 0.32 1.43 3.43
C LEU A 37 -1.19 1.55 3.26
N ILE A 38 -1.88 1.93 4.34
CA ILE A 38 -3.31 2.21 4.35
C ILE A 38 -3.48 3.70 4.66
N ILE A 39 -4.21 4.42 3.80
CA ILE A 39 -4.44 5.86 3.95
C ILE A 39 -5.93 6.05 4.24
N PRO A 40 -6.30 6.60 5.42
CA PRO A 40 -7.70 6.87 5.71
C PRO A 40 -8.22 8.05 4.87
N PRO A 41 -9.53 8.09 4.58
CA PRO A 41 -10.14 9.21 3.86
C PRO A 41 -10.04 10.48 4.70
N GLY A 42 -9.54 11.56 4.11
CA GLY A 42 -9.33 12.85 4.77
C GLY A 42 -7.90 13.11 5.25
N ASP A 43 -7.00 12.12 5.18
CA ASP A 43 -5.58 12.39 5.39
C ASP A 43 -4.96 13.10 4.19
N GLN A 44 -3.90 13.86 4.42
CA GLN A 44 -3.20 14.58 3.36
C GLN A 44 -2.07 13.71 2.79
N ILE A 45 -2.03 13.58 1.47
CA ILE A 45 -0.95 12.86 0.76
C ILE A 45 0.44 13.41 1.12
N SER A 46 0.54 14.72 1.40
CA SER A 46 1.79 15.35 1.86
C SER A 46 2.31 14.75 3.17
N ARG A 47 1.42 14.47 4.13
CA ARG A 47 1.78 13.85 5.41
C ARG A 47 2.34 12.45 5.21
N VAL A 48 1.68 11.65 4.37
CA VAL A 48 2.12 10.30 4.03
C VAL A 48 3.45 10.31 3.30
N ASN A 49 3.65 11.24 2.37
CA ASN A 49 4.94 11.44 1.69
C ASN A 49 6.06 11.78 2.67
N LYS A 50 5.80 12.65 3.66
CA LYS A 50 6.77 12.98 4.70
C LYS A 50 7.15 11.75 5.52
N MET A 51 6.16 11.00 5.99
CA MET A 51 6.39 9.75 6.73
C MET A 51 7.24 8.76 5.92
N LEU A 52 6.95 8.57 4.63
CA LEU A 52 7.73 7.68 3.77
C LEU A 52 9.18 8.17 3.57
N SER A 53 9.40 9.49 3.50
CA SER A 53 10.75 10.07 3.40
C SER A 53 11.56 9.89 4.68
N ASP A 54 10.93 10.09 5.83
CA ASP A 54 11.56 9.87 7.14
C ASP A 54 11.95 8.38 7.29
N GLU A 55 11.05 7.46 6.90
CA GLU A 55 11.34 6.02 6.93
C GLU A 55 12.36 5.57 5.89
N TYR A 56 12.47 6.26 4.75
CA TYR A 56 13.54 6.02 3.79
C TYR A 56 14.92 6.29 4.43
N GLY A 57 15.04 7.37 5.18
CA GLY A 57 16.26 7.71 5.92
C GLY A 57 16.60 6.66 6.99
N THR A 58 15.60 6.25 7.77
CA THR A 58 15.76 5.21 8.80
C THR A 58 16.14 3.86 8.20
N ALA A 59 15.52 3.47 7.08
CA ALA A 59 15.80 2.22 6.38
C ALA A 59 17.24 2.14 5.85
N SER A 60 17.89 3.27 5.58
CA SER A 60 19.30 3.31 5.17
C SER A 60 20.25 2.74 6.24
N ASN A 61 19.87 2.83 7.53
CA ASN A 61 20.66 2.33 8.65
C ASN A 61 20.56 0.81 8.86
N ILE A 62 19.74 0.09 8.08
CA ILE A 62 19.62 -1.37 8.17
C ILE A 62 20.96 -2.01 7.80
N LYS A 63 21.52 -2.83 8.70
CA LYS A 63 22.83 -3.50 8.52
C LYS A 63 22.84 -4.50 7.37
N SER A 64 21.76 -5.29 7.22
CA SER A 64 21.64 -6.25 6.11
C SER A 64 21.45 -5.53 4.78
N ARG A 65 22.41 -5.69 3.86
CA ARG A 65 22.35 -5.07 2.52
C ARG A 65 21.11 -5.50 1.74
N VAL A 66 20.75 -6.78 1.80
CA VAL A 66 19.60 -7.33 1.05
C VAL A 66 18.31 -6.72 1.56
N ASN A 67 18.09 -6.72 2.88
CA ASN A 67 16.88 -6.17 3.48
C ASN A 67 16.80 -4.65 3.26
N ARG A 68 17.94 -3.94 3.37
CA ARG A 68 18.01 -2.51 3.08
C ARG A 68 17.56 -2.21 1.64
N LEU A 69 18.06 -2.94 0.65
CA LEU A 69 17.65 -2.75 -0.75
C LEU A 69 16.18 -3.08 -0.97
N SER A 70 15.66 -4.15 -0.36
CA SER A 70 14.25 -4.52 -0.45
C SER A 70 13.34 -3.42 0.12
N VAL A 71 13.68 -2.86 1.29
CA VAL A 71 12.89 -1.79 1.93
C VAL A 71 12.96 -0.49 1.13
N LEU A 72 14.17 -0.05 0.73
CA LEU A 72 14.33 1.19 -0.04
C LEU A 72 13.60 1.13 -1.39
N SER A 73 13.67 -0.01 -2.07
CA SER A 73 12.94 -0.25 -3.33
C SER A 73 11.43 -0.18 -3.13
N ALA A 74 10.90 -0.82 -2.09
CA ALA A 74 9.49 -0.81 -1.77
C ALA A 74 8.99 0.61 -1.44
N ILE A 75 9.69 1.37 -0.59
CA ILE A 75 9.35 2.76 -0.26
C ILE A 75 9.34 3.64 -1.53
N THR A 76 10.36 3.51 -2.37
CA THR A 76 10.47 4.29 -3.62
C THR A 76 9.30 3.99 -4.56
N SER A 77 8.93 2.71 -4.70
CA SER A 77 7.79 2.28 -5.50
C SER A 77 6.46 2.84 -4.95
N THR A 78 6.25 2.81 -3.63
CA THR A 78 5.06 3.38 -2.99
C THR A 78 4.98 4.89 -3.19
N GLN A 79 6.09 5.63 -3.04
CA GLN A 79 6.13 7.08 -3.29
C GLN A 79 5.78 7.41 -4.75
N GLN A 80 6.29 6.65 -5.72
CA GLN A 80 5.95 6.83 -7.13
C GLN A 80 4.46 6.56 -7.40
N ARG A 81 3.91 5.49 -6.81
CA ARG A 81 2.48 5.17 -6.93
C ARG A 81 1.61 6.25 -6.30
N LEU A 82 2.02 6.79 -5.16
CA LEU A 82 1.29 7.83 -4.43
C LEU A 82 1.24 9.15 -5.22
N LYS A 83 2.27 9.48 -6.01
CA LYS A 83 2.26 10.66 -6.91
C LYS A 83 1.18 10.61 -7.99
N LEU A 84 0.68 9.43 -8.35
CA LEU A 84 -0.40 9.31 -9.34
C LEU A 84 -1.75 9.77 -8.79
N TYR A 85 -1.91 9.81 -7.46
CA TYR A 85 -3.13 10.21 -6.79
C TYR A 85 -2.95 11.60 -6.17
N ASN A 86 -3.63 12.62 -6.72
CA ASN A 86 -3.55 14.00 -6.22
C ASN A 86 -4.50 14.29 -5.04
N LYS A 87 -5.48 13.43 -4.80
CA LYS A 87 -6.42 13.51 -3.67
C LYS A 87 -6.67 12.11 -3.13
N CYS A 88 -6.81 11.99 -1.81
CA CYS A 88 -7.30 10.76 -1.21
C CYS A 88 -8.73 10.53 -1.70
N PRO A 89 -9.01 9.40 -2.38
CA PRO A 89 -10.37 9.08 -2.78
C PRO A 89 -11.26 8.96 -1.52
N LYS A 90 -12.49 9.46 -1.62
CA LYS A 90 -13.52 9.17 -0.63
C LYS A 90 -14.02 7.76 -0.98
N ASN A 91 -13.65 6.78 -0.17
CA ASN A 91 -14.04 5.37 -0.32
C ASN A 91 -15.54 5.22 -0.58
#